data_AF-A0A0B1TR80-F1
#
_entry.id   AF-A0A0B1TR80-F1
#
_cell.length_a   1.000
_cell.length_b   1.000
_cell.length_c   1.000
_cell.angle_alpha   90.00
_cell.angle_beta   90.00
_cell.angle_gamma   90.00
#
_symmetry.space_group_name_H-M   'P 1'
#
loop_
_entity.id
_entity.type
_entity.pdbx_description
1 polymer ?
#
loop_
_entity_poly.entity_id
_entity_poly.type
_entity_poly.pdbx_seq_one_letter_code
_entity_poly.pdbx_strand_id
1 'polypeptide(L)'
;MNKSDLLKEKVPKSDIRQYFSDFTGDHMSVRDVQFFLVDKFETSRKDRARPFFYHYTTAIDTENIRRVFVDVRDTILQQNLKSLMMQ
;
A
#
# COMPACT_ATOMS: atom_id res chain seq x y z
N MET A 1 -1.59 -3.52 0.58
CA MET A 1 -2.57 -3.35 -0.50
C MET A 1 -2.59 -4.60 -1.36
N ASN A 2 -3.54 -5.51 -1.14
CA ASN A 2 -3.61 -6.81 -1.85
C ASN A 2 -4.38 -6.69 -3.18
N LYS A 3 -4.34 -7.76 -4.00
CA LYS A 3 -5.00 -7.91 -5.30
C LYS A 3 -4.49 -6.91 -6.35
N SER A 4 -3.18 -6.64 -6.32
CA SER A 4 -2.54 -5.69 -7.24
C SER A 4 -2.60 -6.14 -8.69
N ASP A 5 -2.65 -7.46 -8.93
CA ASP A 5 -2.95 -8.10 -10.21
C ASP A 5 -4.34 -7.73 -10.74
N LEU A 6 -5.39 -7.93 -9.94
CA LEU A 6 -6.76 -7.61 -10.35
C LEU A 6 -6.97 -6.11 -10.53
N LEU A 7 -6.27 -5.28 -9.75
CA LEU A 7 -6.30 -3.84 -9.94
C LEU A 7 -5.76 -3.45 -11.33
N LYS A 8 -4.63 -4.02 -11.75
CA LYS A 8 -4.05 -3.79 -13.09
C LYS A 8 -5.03 -4.14 -14.20
N GLU A 9 -5.78 -5.23 -14.06
CA GLU A 9 -6.77 -5.65 -15.04
C GLU A 9 -8.02 -4.75 -15.07
N LYS A 10 -8.38 -4.16 -13.92
CA LYS A 10 -9.62 -3.39 -13.77
C LYS A 10 -9.45 -1.91 -14.13
N VAL A 11 -8.28 -1.31 -13.86
CA VAL A 11 -7.97 0.10 -14.17
C VAL A 11 -8.35 0.51 -15.61
N PRO A 12 -8.00 -0.23 -16.67
CA PRO A 12 -8.40 0.16 -18.02
C PRO A 12 -9.88 -0.04 -18.34
N LYS A 13 -10.62 -0.80 -17.53
CA LYS A 13 -12.03 -1.18 -17.76
C LYS A 13 -13.02 -0.37 -16.92
N SER A 14 -12.58 0.14 -15.77
CA SER A 14 -13.42 0.80 -14.78
C SER A 14 -12.72 2.05 -14.29
N ASP A 15 -13.33 3.20 -14.56
CA ASP A 15 -12.81 4.49 -14.14
C ASP A 15 -13.00 4.70 -12.63
N ILE A 16 -11.90 4.93 -11.91
CA ILE A 16 -11.91 5.16 -10.46
C ILE A 16 -12.66 6.44 -10.08
N ARG A 17 -12.70 7.45 -10.96
CA ARG A 17 -13.33 8.76 -10.71
C ARG A 17 -14.84 8.65 -10.48
N GLN A 18 -15.45 7.58 -10.97
CA GLN A 18 -16.87 7.29 -10.72
C GLN A 18 -17.16 6.95 -9.25
N TYR A 19 -16.16 6.48 -8.51
CA TYR A 19 -16.26 6.11 -7.10
C TYR A 19 -15.59 7.12 -6.17
N PHE A 20 -14.56 7.80 -6.69
CA PHE A 20 -13.78 8.79 -5.96
C PHE A 20 -13.65 10.05 -6.80
N SER A 21 -14.57 10.99 -6.61
CA SER A 21 -14.64 12.23 -7.38
C SER A 21 -13.44 13.16 -7.15
N ASP A 22 -12.69 12.95 -6.06
CA ASP A 22 -11.50 13.71 -5.70
C ASP A 22 -10.19 13.10 -6.23
N PHE A 23 -10.26 12.06 -7.06
CA PHE A 23 -9.10 11.54 -7.77
C PHE A 23 -8.65 12.51 -8.88
N THR A 24 -7.42 13.03 -8.78
CA THR A 24 -6.86 14.02 -9.72
C THR A 24 -5.75 13.48 -10.63
N GLY A 25 -5.38 12.20 -10.50
CA GLY A 25 -4.32 11.56 -11.30
C GLY A 25 -4.81 11.03 -12.65
N ASP A 26 -3.96 10.28 -13.35
CA ASP A 26 -4.37 9.53 -14.54
C ASP A 26 -5.14 8.26 -14.13
N HIS A 27 -6.43 8.19 -14.49
CA HIS A 27 -7.31 7.07 -14.13
C HIS A 27 -6.98 5.77 -14.86
N MET A 28 -6.17 5.84 -15.94
CA MET A 28 -5.67 4.67 -16.67
C MET A 28 -4.29 4.23 -16.15
N SER A 29 -3.63 5.05 -15.34
CA SER A 29 -2.36 4.72 -14.70
C SER A 29 -2.61 3.90 -13.43
N VAL A 30 -2.21 2.62 -13.47
CA VAL A 30 -2.25 1.75 -12.28
C VAL A 30 -1.45 2.38 -11.13
N ARG A 31 -0.33 3.03 -11.44
CA ARG A 31 0.55 3.68 -10.46
C ARG A 31 -0.18 4.82 -9.75
N ASP A 32 -0.84 5.68 -10.49
CA ASP A 32 -1.55 6.85 -9.94
C ASP A 32 -2.73 6.39 -9.08
N VAL A 33 -3.49 5.40 -9.57
CA VAL A 33 -4.58 4.77 -8.82
C VAL A 33 -4.06 4.13 -7.52
N GLN A 34 -2.95 3.40 -7.58
CA GLN A 34 -2.32 2.78 -6.42
C GLN A 34 -1.89 3.83 -5.37
N PHE A 35 -1.21 4.88 -5.80
CA PHE A 35 -0.78 5.95 -4.89
C PHE A 35 -1.95 6.69 -4.26
N PHE A 36 -2.99 7.00 -5.03
CA PHE A 36 -4.19 7.62 -4.48
C PHE A 36 -4.84 6.76 -3.40
N LEU A 37 -4.95 5.44 -3.61
CA LEU A 37 -5.52 4.55 -2.60
C LEU A 37 -4.67 4.54 -1.33
N VAL A 38 -3.34 4.48 -1.46
CA VAL A 38 -2.43 4.55 -0.31
C VAL A 38 -2.58 5.86 0.45
N ASP A 39 -2.61 6.99 -0.26
CA ASP A 39 -2.78 8.32 0.34
C ASP A 39 -4.13 8.43 1.07
N LYS A 40 -5.21 7.90 0.49
CA LYS A 40 -6.51 7.79 1.17
C LYS A 40 -6.43 7.01 2.49
N PHE A 41 -5.71 5.89 2.52
CA PHE A 41 -5.52 5.13 3.76
C PHE A 41 -4.67 5.92 4.77
N GLU A 42 -3.57 6.52 4.33
CA GLU A 42 -2.69 7.32 5.18
C GLU A 42 -3.41 8.52 5.81
N THR A 43 -4.15 9.28 5.00
CA THR A 43 -4.89 10.46 5.44
C THR A 43 -6.06 10.13 6.37
N SER A 44 -6.62 8.92 6.28
CA SER A 44 -7.69 8.45 7.19
C SER A 44 -7.21 8.13 8.61
N ARG A 45 -5.90 8.05 8.84
CA ARG A 45 -5.32 7.67 10.14
C ARG A 45 -5.48 8.79 11.17
N LYS A 46 -5.95 8.41 12.37
CA LYS A 46 -6.02 9.30 13.55
C LYS A 46 -4.64 9.70 14.07
N ASP A 47 -3.73 8.73 14.13
CA ASP A 47 -2.35 8.92 14.59
C ASP A 47 -1.41 8.81 13.39
N ARG A 48 -0.96 9.97 12.91
CA ARG A 48 -0.02 10.11 11.80
C ARG A 48 1.44 10.18 12.27
N ALA A 49 1.71 10.22 13.58
CA ALA A 49 3.06 10.20 14.12
C ALA A 49 3.68 8.80 14.03
N ARG A 50 2.85 7.76 14.15
CA ARG A 50 3.29 6.38 13.86
C ARG A 50 3.61 6.23 12.36
N PRO A 51 4.77 5.67 11.97
CA PRO A 51 5.08 5.49 10.56
C PRO A 51 4.06 4.60 9.82
N PHE A 52 3.80 4.90 8.54
CA PHE A 52 2.89 4.12 7.68
C PHE A 52 3.69 3.18 6.78
N PHE A 53 3.63 1.88 7.04
CA PHE A 53 4.26 0.87 6.17
C PHE A 53 3.19 0.22 5.30
N TYR A 54 3.45 0.15 4.00
CA TYR A 54 2.56 -0.49 3.05
C TYR A 54 3.36 -1.20 1.95
N HIS A 55 2.78 -2.26 1.41
CA HIS A 55 3.27 -2.96 0.23
C HIS A 55 2.11 -3.20 -0.74
N TYR A 56 2.39 -3.16 -2.03
CA TYR A 56 1.48 -3.70 -3.04
C TYR A 56 1.73 -5.19 -3.17
N THR A 57 0.71 -5.98 -2.89
CA THR A 57 0.79 -7.43 -2.86
C THR A 57 -0.17 -8.09 -3.83
N THR A 58 0.24 -9.26 -4.29
CA THR A 58 -0.58 -10.23 -5.02
C THR A 58 -0.50 -11.52 -4.21
N ALA A 59 -1.51 -11.81 -3.40
CA ALA A 59 -1.46 -12.93 -2.44
C ALA A 59 -1.28 -14.32 -3.08
N ILE A 60 -1.62 -14.46 -4.37
CA ILE A 60 -1.42 -15.69 -5.14
C ILE A 60 0.00 -15.84 -5.70
N ASP A 61 0.82 -14.78 -5.65
CA ASP A 61 2.22 -14.78 -6.06
C ASP A 61 3.11 -15.05 -4.84
N THR A 62 3.57 -16.28 -4.73
CA THR A 62 4.37 -16.75 -3.58
C THR A 62 5.70 -16.01 -3.46
N GLU A 63 6.30 -15.56 -4.56
CA GLU A 63 7.58 -14.85 -4.55
C GLU A 63 7.38 -13.39 -4.14
N ASN A 64 6.30 -12.75 -4.60
CA ASN A 64 5.90 -11.42 -4.10
C ASN A 64 5.67 -11.46 -2.58
N ILE A 65 4.91 -12.44 -2.09
CA ILE A 65 4.64 -12.59 -0.67
C ILE A 65 5.91 -12.89 0.12
N ARG A 66 6.80 -13.76 -0.36
CA ARG A 66 8.08 -14.05 0.29
C ARG A 66 8.92 -12.79 0.50
N ARG A 67 9.04 -11.93 -0.52
CA ARG A 67 9.79 -10.66 -0.42
C ARG A 67 9.15 -9.71 0.59
N VAL A 68 7.83 -9.53 0.49
CA VAL A 68 7.08 -8.65 1.41
C VAL A 68 7.21 -9.12 2.85
N PHE A 69 7.16 -10.43 3.12
CA PHE A 69 7.33 -10.96 4.47
C PHE A 69 8.73 -10.72 5.03
N VAL A 70 9.77 -10.76 4.21
CA VAL A 70 11.14 -10.41 4.63
C VAL A 70 11.19 -8.93 5.04
N ASP A 71 10.68 -8.03 4.21
CA ASP A 71 10.66 -6.59 4.50
C ASP A 71 9.87 -6.26 5.78
N VAL A 72 8.71 -6.91 5.96
CA VAL A 72 7.87 -6.76 7.16
C VAL A 72 8.58 -7.27 8.41
N ARG A 73 9.21 -8.44 8.34
CA ARG A 73 9.97 -9.01 9.46
C ARG A 73 11.10 -8.06 9.87
N ASP A 74 11.85 -7.55 8.91
CA ASP A 74 13.00 -6.68 9.18
C ASP A 74 12.54 -5.33 9.76
N THR A 75 11.43 -4.79 9.27
CA THR A 75 10.80 -3.57 9.82
C THR A 75 10.39 -3.74 11.28
N ILE A 76 9.72 -4.84 11.61
CA ILE A 76 9.29 -5.15 12.98
C ILE A 76 10.50 -5.33 13.90
N LEU A 77 11.51 -6.07 13.44
CA LEU A 77 12.73 -6.30 14.21
C LEU A 77 13.44 -4.97 14.51
N GLN A 78 13.61 -4.11 13.51
CA GLN A 78 14.24 -2.79 13.68
C GLN A 78 13.47 -1.90 14.65
N GLN A 79 12.13 -1.92 14.61
CA GLN A 79 11.31 -1.16 15.56
C GLN A 79 11.49 -1.65 17.00
N ASN A 80 11.46 -2.96 17.21
CA ASN A 80 11.65 -3.55 18.53
C ASN A 80 13.06 -3.27 19.08
N LEU A 81 14.09 -3.38 18.24
CA LEU A 81 15.46 -3.04 18.63
C LEU A 81 15.61 -1.57 19.02
N LYS A 82 15.03 -0.65 18.25
CA LYS A 82 15.02 0.78 18.60
C LYS A 82 14.32 1.05 19.93
N SER A 83 13.21 0.37 20.20
CA SER A 83 12.48 0.53 21.47
C SER A 83 13.27 0.02 22.67
N LEU A 84 14.05 -1.07 22.51
CA LEU A 84 14.91 -1.61 23.57
C LEU A 84 16.15 -0.75 23.82
N MET A 85 16.74 -0.17 22.78
CA MET A 85 17.94 0.67 22.89
C MET A 85 17.67 2.09 23.39
N MET A 86 16.42 2.56 23.34
CA MET A 86 16.00 3.87 23.86
C MET A 86 15.38 3.80 25.27
N GLN A 87 15.46 2.63 25.92
CA GLN A 87 15.25 2.46 27.36
C GLN A 87 16.59 2.47 28.11
#